data_AF-A0A814PQJ2-F1
#
_entry.id   AF-A0A814PQJ2-F1
#
_cell.length_a   1.000
_cell.length_b   1.000
_cell.length_c   1.000
_cell.angle_alpha   90.00
_cell.angle_beta   90.00
_cell.angle_gamma   90.00
#
_symmetry.space_group_name_H-M   'P 1'
#
loop_
_entity.id
_entity.type
_entity.pdbx_description
1 polymer ?
#
loop_
_entity_poly.entity_id
_entity_poly.type
_entity_poly.pdbx_seq_one_letter_code
_entity_poly.pdbx_strand_id
1 'polypeptide(L)'
;CDIKFDDQIIYWKCERTCNKTTPKCYGRSQTQLFNFPIKVTVDHNHEPDPIKEEVYVYTTKILARACLTNEDPRTIIKECLVGISSLASCKMPRVPALTQRIQRLRLKKSDHGKNPENLESIDIPDSLKYTHRNELFFYDDSGSDDKNR
;
A
#
# COMPACT_ATOMS: atom_id res chain seq x y z
N CYS A 1 25.82 31.85 -3.61
CA CYS A 1 25.54 30.72 -4.51
C CYS A 1 24.06 30.40 -4.41
N ASP A 2 23.26 31.05 -5.26
CA ASP A 2 21.81 30.91 -5.25
C ASP A 2 21.42 29.57 -5.85
N ILE A 3 21.04 28.62 -4.98
CA ILE A 3 20.45 27.36 -5.42
C ILE A 3 19.01 27.69 -5.85
N LYS A 4 18.83 27.93 -7.15
CA LYS A 4 17.51 27.93 -7.77
C LYS A 4 17.04 26.47 -7.81
N PHE A 5 16.10 26.12 -6.94
CA PHE A 5 15.32 24.91 -7.09
C PHE A 5 14.44 25.11 -8.32
N ASP A 6 14.79 24.45 -9.41
CA ASP A 6 14.02 24.45 -10.64
C ASP A 6 12.59 23.98 -10.32
N ASP A 7 11.59 24.75 -10.75
CA ASP A 7 10.16 24.48 -10.54
C ASP A 7 9.78 23.16 -11.23
N GLN A 8 9.95 22.02 -10.55
CA GLN A 8 9.54 20.72 -11.10
C GLN A 8 8.01 20.63 -11.14
N ILE A 9 7.45 21.03 -12.28
CA ILE A 9 6.03 20.92 -12.56
C ILE A 9 5.69 19.44 -12.85
N ILE A 10 4.78 18.87 -12.07
CA ILE A 10 4.20 17.55 -12.35
C ILE A 10 2.92 17.74 -13.16
N TYR A 11 2.87 17.09 -14.33
CA TYR A 11 1.71 17.11 -15.20
C TYR A 11 0.80 15.89 -14.94
N TRP A 12 -0.48 16.16 -14.77
CA TRP A 12 -1.53 15.19 -14.52
C TRP A 12 -2.50 15.13 -15.70
N LYS A 13 -3.00 13.92 -15.97
CA LYS A 13 -4.03 13.67 -16.98
C LYS A 13 -5.22 12.97 -16.35
N CYS A 14 -6.42 13.27 -16.83
CA CYS A 14 -7.62 12.55 -16.42
C CYS A 14 -7.49 11.04 -16.71
N GLU A 15 -7.90 10.20 -15.78
CA GLU A 15 -7.95 8.73 -15.96
C GLU A 15 -8.84 8.30 -17.13
N ARG A 16 -9.92 9.04 -17.43
CA ARG A 16 -10.79 8.77 -18.59
C ARG A 16 -10.12 9.08 -19.93
N THR A 17 -8.91 9.66 -19.94
CA THR A 17 -8.12 9.85 -21.18
C THR A 17 -7.78 8.51 -21.85
N CYS A 18 -7.51 7.48 -21.04
CA CYS A 18 -7.06 6.17 -21.52
C CYS A 18 -8.14 5.09 -21.36
N ASN A 19 -9.33 5.44 -20.88
CA ASN A 19 -10.40 4.48 -20.67
C ASN A 19 -11.08 4.13 -22.01
N LYS A 20 -11.27 2.84 -22.27
CA LYS A 20 -11.96 2.33 -23.46
C LYS A 20 -13.48 2.30 -23.31
N THR A 21 -13.99 2.37 -22.08
CA THR A 21 -15.43 2.17 -21.78
C THR A 21 -16.19 3.47 -21.55
N THR A 22 -15.51 4.60 -21.44
CA THR A 22 -16.12 5.92 -21.23
C THR A 22 -15.71 6.89 -22.33
N PRO A 23 -16.52 7.92 -22.63
CA PRO A 23 -16.09 9.02 -23.48
C PRO A 23 -14.72 9.54 -23.06
N LYS A 24 -13.86 9.77 -24.06
CA LYS A 24 -12.49 10.19 -23.82
C LYS A 24 -12.48 11.59 -23.20
N CYS A 25 -11.79 11.73 -22.08
CA CYS A 25 -11.58 13.03 -21.44
C CYS A 25 -10.18 13.55 -21.75
N TYR A 26 -10.07 14.85 -22.02
CA TYR A 26 -8.79 15.52 -22.25
C TYR A 26 -8.38 16.45 -21.10
N GLY A 27 -9.06 16.36 -19.95
CA GLY A 27 -8.74 17.16 -18.76
C GLY A 27 -7.26 17.01 -18.36
N ARG A 28 -6.64 18.14 -18.03
CA ARG A 28 -5.22 18.26 -17.67
C ARG A 28 -5.08 19.20 -16.48
N SER A 29 -4.12 18.88 -15.64
CA SER A 29 -3.75 19.76 -14.53
C SER A 29 -2.26 19.63 -14.23
N GLN A 30 -1.75 20.56 -13.43
CA GLN A 30 -0.36 20.57 -13.02
C GLN A 30 -0.22 20.97 -11.55
N THR A 31 0.80 20.43 -10.88
CA THR A 31 1.21 20.82 -9.52
C THR A 31 2.67 21.23 -9.53
N GLN A 32 3.06 22.17 -8.67
CA GLN A 32 4.47 22.39 -8.37
C GLN A 32 4.90 21.32 -7.37
N LEU A 33 5.71 20.34 -7.80
CA LEU A 33 5.99 19.14 -7.01
C LEU A 33 4.67 18.50 -6.49
N PHE A 34 4.61 18.21 -5.18
CA PHE A 34 3.44 17.70 -4.47
C PHE A 34 2.69 18.81 -3.70
N ASN A 35 2.94 20.08 -4.01
CA ASN A 35 2.25 21.20 -3.38
C ASN A 35 0.88 21.43 -4.02
N PHE A 36 -0.12 21.64 -3.16
CA PHE A 36 -1.47 22.05 -3.51
C PHE A 36 -1.58 23.58 -3.30
N PRO A 37 -2.36 24.31 -4.12
CA PRO A 37 -3.45 23.82 -4.98
C PRO A 37 -3.02 23.32 -6.37
N ILE A 38 -3.76 22.32 -6.88
CA ILE A 38 -3.65 21.86 -8.27
C ILE A 38 -4.11 22.96 -9.21
N LYS A 39 -3.32 23.29 -10.24
CA LYS A 39 -3.73 24.19 -11.31
C LYS A 39 -4.35 23.38 -12.46
N VAL A 40 -5.63 23.57 -12.71
CA VAL A 40 -6.30 23.00 -13.90
C VAL A 40 -5.84 23.77 -15.14
N THR A 41 -5.40 23.05 -16.16
CA THR A 41 -4.94 23.62 -17.44
C THR A 41 -5.91 23.34 -18.58
N VAL A 42 -6.67 22.23 -18.49
CA VAL A 42 -7.74 21.88 -19.44
C VAL A 42 -8.89 21.31 -18.64
N ASP A 43 -10.09 21.86 -18.83
CA ASP A 43 -11.30 21.44 -18.13
C ASP A 43 -11.74 20.02 -18.50
N HIS A 44 -12.50 19.41 -17.59
CA HIS A 44 -13.09 18.10 -17.79
C HIS A 44 -14.41 18.22 -18.58
N ASN A 45 -14.66 17.24 -19.44
CA ASN A 45 -15.92 17.07 -20.17
C ASN A 45 -16.87 16.10 -19.47
N HIS A 46 -16.69 15.87 -18.18
CA HIS A 46 -17.51 14.99 -17.38
C HIS A 46 -17.56 15.48 -15.94
N GLU A 47 -18.63 15.13 -15.25
CA GLU A 47 -18.76 15.40 -13.83
C GLU A 47 -17.85 14.47 -13.00
N PRO A 48 -17.46 14.89 -11.78
CA PRO A 48 -16.85 14.01 -10.79
C PRO A 48 -17.74 12.80 -10.47
N ASP A 49 -17.13 11.65 -10.17
CA ASP A 49 -17.85 10.46 -9.69
C ASP A 49 -17.57 10.28 -8.19
N PRO A 50 -18.44 10.79 -7.29
CA PRO A 50 -18.20 10.75 -5.85
C PRO A 50 -18.18 9.33 -5.29
N ILE A 51 -18.90 8.40 -5.93
CA ILE A 51 -18.89 6.98 -5.52
C ILE A 51 -17.53 6.36 -5.84
N LYS A 52 -16.96 6.70 -7.00
CA LYS A 52 -15.62 6.23 -7.36
C LYS A 52 -14.55 6.82 -6.46
N GLU A 53 -14.67 8.09 -6.10
CA GLU A 53 -13.79 8.75 -5.13
C GLU A 53 -13.84 8.04 -3.76
N GLU A 54 -15.04 7.77 -3.25
CA GLU A 54 -15.21 7.03 -1.98
C GLU A 54 -14.54 5.65 -2.03
N VAL A 55 -14.76 4.89 -3.12
CA VAL A 55 -14.09 3.60 -3.34
C VAL A 55 -12.56 3.74 -3.31
N TYR A 56 -12.00 4.80 -3.91
CA TYR A 56 -10.56 5.05 -3.86
C TYR A 56 -10.06 5.38 -2.45
N VAL A 57 -10.81 6.19 -1.69
CA VAL A 57 -10.46 6.52 -0.30
C VAL A 57 -10.39 5.26 0.55
N TYR A 58 -11.43 4.42 0.53
CA TYR A 58 -11.48 3.18 1.31
C TYR A 58 -10.45 2.16 0.84
N THR A 59 -10.23 2.03 -0.47
CA THR A 59 -9.18 1.15 -0.99
C THR A 59 -7.80 1.61 -0.51
N THR A 60 -7.51 2.91 -0.57
CA THR A 60 -6.24 3.47 -0.09
C THR A 60 -6.07 3.25 1.40
N LYS A 61 -7.12 3.45 2.21
CA LYS A 61 -7.12 3.16 3.65
C LYS A 61 -6.77 1.70 3.96
N ILE A 62 -7.37 0.75 3.23
CA ILE A 62 -7.07 -0.69 3.37
C ILE A 62 -5.58 -0.96 3.09
N LEU A 63 -5.07 -0.45 1.97
CA LEU A 63 -3.69 -0.71 1.55
C LEU A 63 -2.68 -0.02 2.48
N ALA A 64 -2.98 1.18 2.97
CA ALA A 64 -2.16 1.89 3.94
C ALA A 64 -2.03 1.11 5.26
N ARG A 65 -3.16 0.62 5.82
CA ARG A 65 -3.12 -0.22 7.04
C ARG A 65 -2.36 -1.52 6.81
N ALA A 66 -2.57 -2.16 5.66
CA ALA A 66 -1.85 -3.38 5.28
C ALA A 66 -0.33 -3.18 5.14
N CYS A 67 0.12 -1.97 4.78
CA CYS A 67 1.54 -1.63 4.78
C CYS A 67 2.09 -1.44 6.19
N LEU A 68 1.27 -1.09 7.19
CA LEU A 68 1.71 -0.80 8.55
C LEU A 68 1.59 -2.01 9.48
N THR A 69 0.70 -2.97 9.20
CA THR A 69 0.40 -4.08 10.11
C THR A 69 0.47 -5.45 9.42
N ASN A 70 0.69 -6.50 10.23
CA ASN A 70 0.67 -7.91 9.82
C ASN A 70 -0.68 -8.60 10.11
N GLU A 71 -1.74 -7.83 10.40
CA GLU A 71 -3.09 -8.37 10.68
C GLU A 71 -3.63 -9.23 9.52
N ASP A 72 -4.57 -10.13 9.82
CA ASP A 72 -5.23 -10.91 8.77
C ASP A 72 -5.91 -9.98 7.73
N PRO A 73 -5.75 -10.23 6.42
CA PRO A 73 -6.34 -9.39 5.38
C PRO A 73 -7.86 -9.21 5.50
N ARG A 74 -8.61 -10.24 5.95
CA ARG A 74 -10.07 -10.12 6.12
C ARG A 74 -10.40 -9.17 7.25
N THR A 75 -9.64 -9.21 8.34
CA THR A 75 -9.77 -8.27 9.47
C THR A 75 -9.53 -6.84 9.00
N ILE A 76 -8.43 -6.59 8.28
CA ILE A 76 -8.13 -5.25 7.73
C ILE A 76 -9.27 -4.75 6.84
N ILE A 77 -9.76 -5.60 5.92
CA ILE A 77 -10.84 -5.23 5.00
C ILE A 77 -12.11 -4.89 5.78
N LYS A 78 -12.53 -5.75 6.72
CA LYS A 78 -13.75 -5.55 7.51
C LYS A 78 -13.70 -4.25 8.31
N GLU A 79 -12.62 -4.03 9.05
CA GLU A 79 -12.44 -2.86 9.92
C GLU A 79 -12.32 -1.56 9.11
N CYS A 80 -11.62 -1.60 7.98
CA CYS A 80 -11.44 -0.40 7.15
C CYS A 80 -12.72 0.03 6.45
N LEU A 81 -13.61 -0.92 6.09
CA LEU A 81 -14.87 -0.67 5.39
C LEU A 81 -16.01 -0.19 6.30
N VAL A 82 -15.79 -0.08 7.61
CA VAL A 82 -16.79 0.51 8.51
C VAL A 82 -17.12 1.94 8.04
N GLY A 83 -18.41 2.21 7.87
CA GLY A 83 -18.95 3.52 7.46
C GLY A 83 -19.01 3.78 5.95
N ILE A 84 -18.60 2.82 5.10
CA ILE A 84 -18.73 2.99 3.64
C ILE A 84 -20.21 3.08 3.21
N SER A 85 -20.51 3.92 2.23
CA SER A 85 -21.84 4.00 1.63
C SER A 85 -22.23 2.70 0.92
N SER A 86 -23.54 2.40 0.88
CA SER A 86 -24.04 1.19 0.20
C SER A 86 -23.68 1.17 -1.29
N LEU A 87 -23.78 2.32 -1.97
CA LEU A 87 -23.44 2.45 -3.39
C LEU A 87 -21.94 2.22 -3.64
N ALA A 88 -21.07 2.77 -2.79
CA ALA A 88 -19.63 2.52 -2.89
C ALA A 88 -19.28 1.07 -2.58
N SER A 89 -19.92 0.47 -1.56
CA SER A 89 -19.73 -0.95 -1.22
C SER A 89 -20.03 -1.87 -2.41
N CYS A 90 -21.05 -1.57 -3.21
CA CYS A 90 -21.38 -2.32 -4.43
C CYS A 90 -20.31 -2.19 -5.53
N LYS A 91 -19.57 -1.08 -5.57
CA LYS A 91 -18.50 -0.81 -6.55
C LYS A 91 -17.10 -1.20 -6.05
N MET A 92 -16.96 -1.62 -4.80
CA MET A 92 -15.67 -2.04 -4.26
C MET A 92 -15.13 -3.28 -4.99
N PRO A 93 -13.80 -3.42 -5.11
CA PRO A 93 -13.20 -4.68 -5.51
C PRO A 93 -13.63 -5.80 -4.57
N ARG A 94 -13.85 -7.00 -5.12
CA ARG A 94 -14.24 -8.17 -4.32
C ARG A 94 -13.16 -8.50 -3.29
N VAL A 95 -13.59 -9.07 -2.15
CA VAL A 95 -12.70 -9.45 -1.03
C VAL A 95 -11.46 -10.23 -1.48
N PRO A 96 -11.54 -11.26 -2.35
CA PRO A 96 -10.35 -11.99 -2.80
C PRO A 96 -9.34 -11.09 -3.55
N ALA A 97 -9.82 -10.13 -4.34
CA ALA A 97 -8.96 -9.20 -5.05
C ALA A 97 -8.25 -8.22 -4.09
N LEU A 98 -8.95 -7.76 -3.04
CA LEU A 98 -8.36 -6.94 -1.99
C LEU A 98 -7.31 -7.72 -1.20
N THR A 99 -7.61 -8.96 -0.81
CA THR A 99 -6.66 -9.86 -0.13
C THR A 99 -5.40 -10.07 -0.95
N GLN A 100 -5.53 -10.32 -2.26
CA GLN A 100 -4.39 -10.51 -3.13
C GLN A 100 -3.54 -9.23 -3.25
N ARG A 101 -4.17 -8.05 -3.30
CA ARG A 101 -3.44 -6.77 -3.29
C ARG A 101 -2.68 -6.57 -1.98
N ILE A 102 -3.27 -6.89 -0.85
CA ILE A 102 -2.63 -6.84 0.48
C ILE A 102 -1.41 -7.75 0.50
N GLN A 103 -1.55 -9.02 0.09
CA GLN A 103 -0.44 -9.98 0.05
C GLN A 103 0.69 -9.50 -0.85
N ARG A 104 0.39 -9.02 -2.07
CA ARG A 104 1.40 -8.48 -2.98
C ARG A 104 2.12 -7.26 -2.43
N LEU A 105 1.40 -6.38 -1.71
CA LEU A 105 2.04 -5.24 -1.05
C LEU A 105 2.99 -5.68 0.05
N ARG A 106 2.57 -6.67 0.86
CA ARG A 106 3.42 -7.21 1.91
C ARG A 106 4.67 -7.86 1.34
N LEU A 107 4.55 -8.71 0.32
CA LEU A 107 5.70 -9.35 -0.36
C LEU A 107 6.72 -8.35 -0.94
N LYS A 108 6.33 -7.09 -1.19
CA LYS A 108 7.25 -6.03 -1.64
C LYS A 108 8.03 -5.38 -0.50
N LYS A 109 7.61 -5.55 0.76
CA LYS A 109 8.42 -5.13 1.91
C LYS A 109 9.60 -6.10 2.06
N SER A 110 10.80 -5.54 2.24
CA SER A 110 12.04 -6.29 2.44
C SER A 110 11.93 -7.37 3.51
N ASP A 111 11.11 -7.13 4.54
CA ASP A 111 10.99 -8.01 5.71
C ASP A 111 9.88 -9.07 5.58
N HIS A 112 9.10 -9.05 4.48
CA HIS A 112 8.03 -10.02 4.29
C HIS A 112 8.48 -11.17 3.39
N GLY A 113 9.18 -12.13 4.02
CA GLY A 113 9.23 -13.54 3.66
C GLY A 113 9.54 -13.85 2.20
N LYS A 114 10.84 -13.94 1.88
CA LYS A 114 11.26 -15.15 1.16
C LYS A 114 11.21 -16.27 2.20
N ASN A 115 10.32 -17.23 2.00
CA ASN A 115 10.35 -18.43 2.83
C ASN A 115 11.73 -19.09 2.58
N PRO A 116 12.53 -19.35 3.62
CA PRO A 116 13.80 -20.03 3.47
C PRO A 116 13.54 -21.42 2.89
N GLU A 117 14.39 -21.85 1.94
CA GLU A 117 14.21 -23.13 1.24
C GLU A 117 14.49 -24.33 2.17
N ASN A 118 15.28 -24.10 3.21
CA ASN A 118 15.65 -25.06 4.25
C ASN A 118 15.94 -24.34 5.57
N LEU A 119 16.00 -25.10 6.67
CA LEU A 119 16.24 -24.56 8.02
C LEU A 119 17.54 -23.76 8.11
N GLU A 120 18.58 -24.20 7.41
CA GLU A 120 19.92 -23.59 7.37
C GLU A 120 19.93 -22.20 6.71
N SER A 121 18.95 -21.91 5.86
CA SER A 121 18.79 -20.61 5.18
C SER A 121 17.90 -19.62 5.92
N ILE A 122 17.39 -19.98 7.10
CA ILE A 122 16.64 -19.06 7.97
C ILE A 122 17.63 -18.04 8.56
N ASP A 123 17.64 -16.83 7.99
CA ASP A 123 18.31 -15.68 8.63
C ASP A 123 17.29 -14.92 9.49
N ILE A 124 17.44 -15.00 10.81
CA ILE A 124 16.59 -14.26 11.76
C ILE A 124 17.24 -12.90 12.01
N PRO A 125 16.58 -11.78 11.67
CA PRO A 125 17.07 -10.44 11.99
C PRO A 125 17.33 -10.29 13.49
N ASP A 126 18.41 -9.60 13.87
CA ASP A 126 18.78 -9.42 15.28
C ASP A 126 17.67 -8.75 16.11
N SER A 127 16.88 -7.87 15.50
CA SER A 127 15.72 -7.23 16.15
C SER A 127 14.66 -8.23 16.64
N LEU A 128 14.66 -9.46 16.13
CA LEU A 128 13.74 -10.53 16.51
C LEU A 128 14.37 -11.56 17.45
N LYS A 129 15.66 -11.44 17.79
CA LYS A 129 16.37 -12.37 18.70
C LYS A 129 16.28 -11.96 20.17
N TYR A 130 15.98 -10.69 20.43
CA TYR A 130 15.96 -10.11 21.77
C TYR A 130 14.54 -9.76 22.22
N THR A 131 14.28 -9.90 23.53
CA THR A 131 13.05 -9.42 24.14
C THR A 131 13.03 -7.89 24.22
N HIS A 132 11.88 -7.32 24.61
CA HIS A 132 11.76 -5.88 24.91
C HIS A 132 12.71 -5.39 26.02
N ARG A 133 13.32 -6.30 26.80
CA ARG A 133 14.31 -6.02 27.84
C ARG A 133 15.75 -6.25 27.37
N ASN A 134 15.94 -6.48 26.08
CA ASN A 134 17.24 -6.76 25.47
C ASN A 134 17.88 -8.08 25.93
N GLU A 135 17.05 -9.05 26.35
CA GLU A 135 17.49 -10.39 26.71
C GLU A 135 17.40 -11.31 25.49
N LEU A 136 18.46 -12.08 25.21
CA LEU A 136 18.45 -13.07 24.13
C LEU A 136 17.47 -14.18 24.50
N PHE A 137 16.43 -14.39 23.68
CA PHE A 137 15.46 -15.48 23.87
C PHE A 137 15.51 -16.51 22.76
N PHE A 138 16.09 -16.17 21.62
CA PHE A 138 16.35 -17.10 20.53
C PHE A 138 17.67 -17.82 20.81
N TYR A 139 17.57 -19.11 21.16
CA TYR A 139 18.72 -20.00 21.34
C TYR A 139 18.79 -20.92 20.13
N ASP A 140 19.95 -20.92 19.47
CA ASP A 140 20.23 -21.84 18.38
C ASP A 140 20.42 -23.25 18.96
N ASP A 141 19.83 -24.28 18.35
CA ASP A 141 20.02 -25.68 18.78
C ASP A 141 21.26 -26.22 18.06
N SER A 142 22.40 -26.19 18.74
CA SER A 142 23.72 -26.61 18.24
C SER A 142 23.81 -28.11 17.89
N GLY A 143 22.72 -28.86 17.99
CA GLY A 143 22.66 -30.27 17.65
C GLY A 143 23.30 -31.18 18.69
N SER A 144 23.33 -32.49 18.42
CA SER A 144 23.70 -33.54 19.37
C SER A 144 25.16 -33.52 19.87
N ASP A 145 25.99 -32.62 19.35
CA ASP A 145 27.40 -32.47 19.72
C ASP A 145 27.64 -31.37 20.77
N ASP A 146 26.59 -30.65 21.21
CA ASP A 146 26.70 -29.68 22.29
C ASP A 146 26.79 -30.36 23.66
N LYS A 147 27.87 -30.08 24.39
CA LYS A 147 28.13 -30.63 25.72
C LYS A 147 27.24 -30.04 26.81
N ASN A 148 26.54 -28.93 26.54
CA ASN A 148 25.72 -28.21 27.52
C ASN A 148 24.20 -28.29 27.24
N ARG A 149 23.75 -29.27 26.45
CA ARG A 149 22.32 -29.54 26.27
C ARG A 149 21.64 -30.00 27.57
#